data_AF-A0A255H9J3-F1
#
_entry.id   AF-A0A255H9J3-F1
#
_cell.length_a   1.000
_cell.length_b   1.000
_cell.length_c   1.000
_cell.angle_alpha   90.00
_cell.angle_beta   90.00
_cell.angle_gamma   90.00
#
_symmetry.space_group_name_H-M   'P 1'
#
loop_
_entity.id
_entity.type
_entity.pdbx_description
1 polymer ?
#
loop_
_entity_poly.entity_id
_entity_poly.type
_entity_poly.pdbx_seq_one_letter_code
_entity_poly.pdbx_strand_id
1 'polypeptide(L)'
;MSNLPISSKYRSTPNEPVSEQERSQLSTQLNQAFTEGRIDQETYDSLLDEIFSAQRLGDLANAVEVLGKPPTHNAPAIVQQTPSGRPGELAEARGPSTKLTLALVGGVVGAMALLAILLVLLLL
;
A
#
# COMPACT_ATOMS: atom_id res chain seq x y z
N MET A 1 -5.44 -15.77 24.50
CA MET A 1 -4.08 -16.02 25.03
C MET A 1 -3.12 -15.57 23.95
N SER A 2 -2.23 -14.62 24.22
CA SER A 2 -1.38 -14.04 23.17
C SER A 2 -0.30 -15.03 22.72
N ASN A 3 -0.23 -15.32 21.41
CA ASN A 3 0.78 -16.20 20.80
C ASN A 3 2.14 -15.53 20.59
N LEU A 4 2.32 -14.29 21.02
CA LEU A 4 3.60 -13.62 20.90
C LEU A 4 4.70 -14.34 21.71
N PRO A 5 5.91 -14.49 21.14
CA PRO A 5 7.06 -15.02 21.85
C PRO A 5 7.30 -14.26 23.17
N ILE A 6 7.76 -14.95 24.21
CA ILE A 6 8.03 -14.34 25.52
C ILE A 6 9.08 -13.21 25.41
N SER A 7 10.02 -13.32 24.47
CA SER A 7 11.03 -12.30 24.18
C SER A 7 10.51 -11.11 23.38
N SER A 8 9.25 -11.12 22.94
CA SER A 8 8.64 -10.00 22.23
C SER A 8 8.57 -8.77 23.14
N LYS A 9 8.98 -7.62 22.60
CA LYS A 9 8.95 -6.31 23.30
C LYS A 9 7.60 -6.03 23.97
N TYR A 10 6.51 -6.31 23.27
CA TYR A 10 5.14 -6.07 23.76
C TYR A 10 4.74 -6.96 24.95
N ARG A 11 5.50 -8.05 25.21
CA ARG A 11 5.31 -8.92 26.39
C ARG A 11 6.36 -8.70 27.47
N SER A 12 7.59 -8.34 27.10
CA SER A 12 8.71 -8.18 28.03
C SER A 12 8.71 -6.80 28.71
N THR A 13 8.29 -5.75 28.00
CA THR A 13 8.16 -4.38 28.54
C THR A 13 6.74 -3.81 28.36
N PRO A 14 5.69 -4.51 28.83
CA PRO A 14 4.30 -4.15 28.52
C PRO A 14 3.87 -2.79 29.09
N ASN A 15 4.54 -2.32 30.15
CA ASN A 15 4.20 -1.06 30.83
C ASN A 15 4.86 0.17 30.22
N GLU A 16 5.82 -0.01 29.30
CA GLU A 16 6.54 1.07 28.64
C GLU A 16 5.59 1.84 27.72
N PRO A 17 5.70 3.19 27.63
CA PRO A 17 4.83 3.98 26.76
C PRO A 17 5.07 3.66 25.27
N VAL A 18 4.01 3.73 24.48
CA VAL A 18 4.10 3.62 23.02
C VAL A 18 4.75 4.88 22.45
N SER A 19 5.82 4.73 21.66
CA SER A 19 6.44 5.83 20.95
C SER A 19 5.71 6.16 19.64
N GLU A 20 5.86 7.39 19.15
CA GLU A 20 5.27 7.79 17.86
C GLU A 20 5.82 6.95 16.70
N GLN A 21 7.11 6.61 16.75
CA GLN A 21 7.74 5.75 15.75
C GLN A 21 7.09 4.36 15.72
N GLU A 22 6.74 3.81 16.89
CA GLU A 22 6.06 2.52 16.99
C GLU A 22 4.67 2.57 16.33
N ARG A 23 3.88 3.62 16.62
CA ARG A 23 2.56 3.83 16.01
C ARG A 23 2.67 3.95 14.49
N SER A 24 3.62 4.76 14.01
CA SER A 24 3.85 4.95 12.58
C SER A 24 4.23 3.64 11.87
N GLN A 25 5.08 2.81 12.48
CA GLN A 25 5.45 1.51 11.95
C GLN A 25 4.26 0.54 11.87
N LEU A 26 3.47 0.43 12.93
CA LEU A 26 2.29 -0.43 12.95
C LEU A 26 1.21 0.05 11.99
N SER A 27 0.99 1.36 11.89
CA SER A 27 0.08 1.96 10.91
C SER A 27 0.50 1.62 9.47
N THR A 28 1.79 1.69 9.17
CA THR A 28 2.33 1.30 7.85
C THR A 28 2.09 -0.18 7.55
N GLN A 29 2.34 -1.07 8.53
CA GLN A 29 2.10 -2.50 8.38
C GLN A 29 0.62 -2.84 8.22
N LEU A 30 -0.25 -2.15 8.97
CA LEU A 30 -1.70 -2.27 8.87
C LEU A 30 -2.20 -1.92 7.46
N ASN A 31 -1.77 -0.77 6.94
CA ASN A 31 -2.09 -0.34 5.57
C ASN A 31 -1.60 -1.35 4.53
N GLN A 32 -0.40 -1.89 4.70
CA GLN A 32 0.15 -2.90 3.81
C GLN A 32 -0.69 -4.19 3.86
N ALA A 33 -1.03 -4.68 5.06
CA ALA A 33 -1.84 -5.89 5.23
C ALA A 33 -3.21 -5.77 4.57
N PHE A 34 -3.84 -4.61 4.70
CA PHE A 34 -5.12 -4.32 4.06
C PHE A 34 -4.99 -4.26 2.53
N THR A 35 -3.98 -3.55 2.02
CA THR A 35 -3.72 -3.43 0.57
C THR A 35 -3.42 -4.78 -0.08
N GLU A 36 -2.75 -5.68 0.65
CA GLU A 36 -2.46 -7.05 0.23
C GLU A 36 -3.67 -8.00 0.35
N GLY A 37 -4.80 -7.53 0.91
CA GLY A 37 -6.01 -8.33 1.14
C GLY A 37 -5.87 -9.39 2.23
N ARG A 38 -4.89 -9.25 3.13
CA ARG A 38 -4.67 -10.18 4.25
C ARG A 38 -5.66 -9.98 5.39
N ILE A 39 -6.23 -8.79 5.50
CA ILE A 39 -7.25 -8.40 6.48
C ILE A 39 -8.40 -7.70 5.75
N ASP A 40 -9.59 -7.78 6.32
CA ASP A 40 -10.78 -7.08 5.82
C ASP A 40 -10.92 -5.68 6.42
N GLN A 41 -11.94 -4.94 5.97
CA GLN A 41 -12.20 -3.56 6.39
C GLN A 41 -12.54 -3.47 7.89
N GLU A 42 -13.35 -4.40 8.41
CA GLU A 42 -13.75 -4.41 9.81
C GLU A 42 -12.54 -4.61 10.73
N THR A 43 -11.68 -5.58 10.39
CA THR A 43 -10.43 -5.81 11.12
C THR A 43 -9.50 -4.60 11.02
N TYR A 44 -9.41 -3.97 9.84
CA TYR A 44 -8.60 -2.77 9.65
C TYR A 44 -9.03 -1.64 10.58
N ASP A 45 -10.32 -1.31 10.62
CA ASP A 45 -10.86 -0.22 11.43
C ASP A 45 -10.68 -0.49 12.93
N SER A 46 -10.93 -1.73 13.37
CA SER A 46 -10.72 -2.13 14.76
C SER A 46 -9.25 -2.02 15.19
N LEU A 47 -8.32 -2.47 14.35
CA LEU A 47 -6.89 -2.41 14.66
C LEU A 47 -6.36 -0.98 14.60
N LEU A 48 -6.89 -0.15 13.71
CA LEU A 48 -6.54 1.26 13.64
C LEU A 48 -6.88 1.97 14.96
N ASP A 49 -8.10 1.75 15.47
CA ASP A 49 -8.52 2.31 16.76
C ASP A 49 -7.66 1.77 17.92
N GLU A 50 -7.34 0.48 17.95
CA GLU A 50 -6.44 -0.12 18.95
C GLU A 50 -5.05 0.55 18.93
N ILE A 51 -4.44 0.70 17.74
CA ILE A 51 -3.10 1.28 17.59
C ILE A 51 -3.07 2.75 18.05
N PHE A 52 -4.12 3.52 17.80
CA PHE A 52 -4.17 4.94 18.15
C PHE A 52 -4.68 5.21 19.58
N SER A 53 -5.45 4.30 20.18
CA SER A 53 -5.89 4.39 21.58
C SER A 53 -4.88 3.85 22.59
N ALA A 54 -4.01 2.91 22.17
CA ALA A 54 -2.99 2.30 23.04
C ALA A 54 -2.10 3.33 23.70
N GLN A 55 -1.83 3.19 25.00
CA GLN A 55 -0.89 4.06 25.73
C GLN A 55 0.41 3.34 26.06
N ARG A 56 0.34 2.01 26.22
CA ARG A 56 1.47 1.17 26.60
C ARG A 56 1.70 0.08 25.56
N LEU A 57 2.92 -0.44 25.51
CA LEU A 57 3.29 -1.48 24.55
C LEU A 57 2.47 -2.77 24.71
N GLY A 58 2.04 -3.10 25.93
CA GLY A 58 1.19 -4.27 26.18
C GLY A 58 -0.17 -4.18 25.50
N ASP A 59 -0.69 -2.95 25.29
CA ASP A 59 -1.99 -2.72 24.65
C ASP A 59 -1.96 -3.08 23.16
N LEU A 60 -0.77 -3.04 22.53
CA LEU A 60 -0.55 -3.34 21.11
C LEU A 60 -0.33 -4.84 20.82
N ALA A 61 -0.35 -5.69 21.84
CA ALA A 61 0.01 -7.10 21.68
C ALA A 61 -0.91 -7.83 20.68
N ASN A 62 -2.21 -7.50 20.68
CA ASN A 62 -3.16 -8.08 19.75
C ASN A 62 -2.90 -7.60 18.31
N ALA A 63 -2.78 -6.29 18.10
CA ALA A 63 -2.43 -5.73 16.79
C ALA A 63 -1.17 -6.36 16.18
N VAL A 64 -0.10 -6.52 16.95
CA VAL A 64 1.15 -7.14 16.47
C VAL A 64 0.96 -8.62 16.13
N GLU A 65 0.14 -9.34 16.91
CA GLU A 65 -0.15 -10.75 16.67
C GLU A 65 -0.91 -10.95 15.35
N VAL A 66 -1.91 -10.09 15.08
CA VAL A 66 -2.71 -10.14 13.86
C VAL A 66 -1.90 -9.70 12.63
N LEU A 67 -1.14 -8.60 12.75
CA LEU A 67 -0.33 -8.07 11.65
C LEU A 67 0.86 -8.98 11.31
N GLY A 68 1.32 -9.75 12.29
CA GLY A 68 2.44 -10.68 12.16
C GLY A 68 3.79 -9.96 12.08
N LYS A 69 4.82 -10.71 11.68
CA LYS A 69 6.16 -10.15 11.56
C LYS A 69 6.24 -9.29 10.29
N PRO A 70 6.81 -8.07 10.36
CA PRO A 70 7.01 -7.28 9.16
C PRO A 70 7.83 -8.07 8.14
N PRO A 71 7.49 -7.98 6.84
CA PRO A 71 8.26 -8.64 5.80
C PRO A 71 9.71 -8.17 5.84
N THR A 72 10.64 -9.12 5.99
CA THR A 72 12.08 -8.84 6.03
C THR A 72 12.67 -8.61 4.64
N HIS A 73 11.88 -8.77 3.58
CA HIS A 73 12.30 -8.66 2.20
C HIS A 73 11.66 -7.42 1.59
N ASN A 74 12.46 -6.37 1.41
CA ASN A 74 12.11 -5.26 0.53
C ASN A 74 12.63 -5.63 -0.86
N ALA A 75 11.78 -6.21 -1.71
CA ALA A 75 12.16 -6.46 -3.10
C ALA A 75 12.38 -5.09 -3.77
N PRO A 76 13.61 -4.75 -4.20
CA PRO A 76 13.89 -3.43 -4.76
C PRO A 76 12.98 -3.17 -5.96
N ALA A 77 12.59 -1.90 -6.19
CA ALA A 77 11.75 -1.52 -7.32
C ALA A 77 12.29 -2.04 -8.67
N ILE A 78 13.62 -2.18 -8.79
CA ILE A 78 14.29 -2.75 -9.96
C ILE A 78 13.83 -4.20 -10.26
N VAL A 79 13.53 -4.99 -9.23
CA VAL A 79 13.08 -6.38 -9.34
C VAL A 79 11.59 -6.44 -9.72
N GLN A 80 10.79 -5.51 -9.24
CA GLN A 80 9.36 -5.40 -9.57
C GLN A 80 9.14 -4.93 -11.02
N GLN A 81 10.07 -4.12 -11.54
CA GLN A 81 10.03 -3.59 -12.91
C GLN A 81 10.63 -4.52 -13.96
N THR A 82 11.35 -5.57 -13.54
CA THR A 82 11.94 -6.53 -14.47
C THR A 82 10.89 -7.58 -14.78
N PRO A 83 10.51 -7.79 -16.06
CA PRO A 83 9.65 -8.91 -16.43
C PRO A 83 10.29 -10.19 -15.90
N SER A 84 9.48 -11.08 -15.34
CA SER A 84 9.88 -12.36 -14.75
C SER A 84 10.50 -13.29 -15.80
N GLY A 85 11.73 -13.00 -16.22
CA GLY A 85 12.55 -13.85 -17.08
C GLY A 85 13.27 -14.88 -16.23
N ARG A 86 13.43 -16.09 -16.76
CA ARG A 86 14.25 -17.11 -16.12
C ARG A 86 15.72 -16.68 -16.16
N PRO A 87 16.56 -17.10 -15.19
CA PRO A 87 17.99 -16.87 -15.27
C PRO A 87 18.55 -17.35 -16.62
N GLY A 88 19.14 -16.43 -17.39
CA GLY A 88 19.68 -16.71 -18.73
C GLY A 88 18.79 -16.24 -19.91
N GLU A 89 17.58 -15.74 -19.65
CA GLU A 89 16.74 -15.12 -20.68
C GLU A 89 17.04 -13.63 -20.81
N LEU A 90 17.09 -13.13 -22.05
CA LEU A 90 17.25 -11.71 -22.35
C LEU A 90 15.91 -10.99 -22.24
N ALA A 91 15.90 -9.78 -21.72
CA ALA A 91 14.69 -8.95 -21.69
C ALA A 91 14.23 -8.60 -23.11
N GLU A 92 12.92 -8.66 -23.34
CA GLU A 92 12.32 -8.26 -24.61
C GLU A 92 12.49 -6.76 -24.84
N ALA A 93 12.74 -6.36 -26.08
CA ALA A 93 12.88 -4.95 -26.45
C ALA A 93 11.57 -4.21 -26.16
N ARG A 94 11.67 -3.08 -25.46
CA ARG A 94 10.51 -2.29 -25.05
C ARG A 94 9.83 -1.70 -26.30
N GLY A 95 8.70 -2.28 -26.72
CA GLY A 95 7.93 -1.81 -27.87
C GLY A 95 7.31 -0.43 -27.65
N PRO A 96 6.86 0.25 -28.74
CA PRO A 96 6.20 1.56 -28.62
C PRO A 96 4.96 1.44 -27.73
N SER A 97 4.87 2.29 -26.71
CA SER A 97 3.83 2.21 -25.70
C SER A 97 2.45 2.53 -26.29
N THR A 98 1.57 1.53 -26.37
CA THR A 98 0.18 1.68 -26.86
C THR A 98 -0.60 2.79 -26.14
N LYS A 99 -0.24 3.07 -24.87
CA LYS A 99 -0.82 4.16 -24.06
C LYS A 99 -0.56 5.55 -24.64
N LEU A 100 0.61 5.77 -25.22
CA LEU A 100 0.97 7.04 -25.85
C LEU A 100 0.15 7.25 -27.13
N THR A 101 0.00 6.20 -27.92
CA THR A 101 -0.82 6.20 -29.15
C THR A 101 -2.30 6.47 -28.82
N LEU A 102 -2.83 5.82 -27.78
CA LEU A 102 -4.22 6.03 -27.35
C LEU A 102 -4.45 7.44 -26.78
N ALA A 103 -3.48 7.98 -26.04
CA ALA A 103 -3.56 9.35 -25.51
C ALA A 103 -3.56 10.41 -26.62
N LEU A 104 -2.75 10.22 -27.66
CA LEU A 104 -2.74 11.10 -28.83
C LEU A 104 -4.09 11.10 -29.56
N VAL A 105 -4.65 9.91 -29.83
CA VAL A 105 -5.95 9.79 -30.52
C VAL A 105 -7.08 10.37 -29.66
N GLY A 106 -7.13 10.04 -28.37
CA GLY A 106 -8.14 10.55 -27.44
C GLY A 106 -8.07 12.07 -27.26
N GLY A 107 -6.86 12.64 -27.20
CA GLY A 107 -6.64 14.08 -27.08
C GLY A 107 -7.18 14.86 -28.28
N VAL A 108 -6.96 14.36 -29.50
CA VAL A 108 -7.46 15.01 -30.73
C VAL A 108 -8.99 14.98 -30.79
N VAL A 109 -9.61 13.83 -30.50
CA VAL A 109 -11.07 13.70 -30.51
C VAL A 109 -11.71 14.59 -29.43
N GLY A 110 -11.14 14.61 -28.23
CA GLY A 110 -11.60 15.47 -27.13
C GLY A 110 -11.50 16.97 -27.46
N ALA A 111 -10.38 17.40 -28.04
CA ALA A 111 -10.19 18.79 -28.46
C ALA A 111 -11.20 19.21 -29.54
N MET A 112 -11.45 18.33 -30.52
CA MET A 112 -12.45 18.59 -31.57
C MET A 112 -13.87 18.70 -31.01
N ALA A 113 -14.24 17.84 -30.05
CA ALA A 113 -15.55 17.91 -29.40
C ALA A 113 -15.72 19.21 -28.60
N LEU A 114 -14.69 19.64 -27.87
CA LEU A 114 -14.71 20.91 -27.13
C LEU A 114 -14.84 22.12 -28.06
N LEU A 115 -14.12 22.13 -29.19
CA LEU A 115 -14.24 23.19 -30.19
C LEU A 115 -15.65 23.26 -30.81
N ALA A 116 -16.26 22.11 -31.09
CA ALA A 116 -17.63 22.04 -31.60
C ALA A 116 -18.65 22.60 -30.59
N ILE A 117 -18.51 22.26 -29.31
CA ILE A 117 -19.36 22.79 -28.23
C ILE A 117 -19.21 24.31 -28.11
N LEU A 118 -17.97 24.82 -28.13
CA LEU A 118 -17.68 26.24 -28.07
C LEU A 118 -18.33 27.00 -29.24
N LEU A 119 -18.25 26.44 -30.46
CA LEU A 119 -18.86 27.02 -31.65
C LEU A 119 -20.39 27.13 -31.50
N VAL A 120 -21.05 26.08 -31.01
CA VAL A 120 -22.50 26.08 -30.80
C VAL A 120 -22.91 27.15 -29.78
N LEU A 121 -22.17 27.29 -28.68
CA LEU A 121 -22.43 28.31 -27.66
C LEU A 121 -22.27 29.75 -28.18
N LEU A 122 -21.39 29.98 -29.16
CA LEU A 122 -21.21 31.31 -29.76
C LEU A 122 -22.30 31.67 -30.78
N LEU A 123 -23.03 30.68 -31.30
CA LEU A 123 -24.07 30.85 -32.31
C LEU A 123 -25.50 30.89 -31.73
N LEU A 124 -25.64 30.58 -30.44
CA LEU A 124 -26.87 30.70 -29.64
C LEU A 124 -26.96 32.08 -29.00
#